data_AF-A0A3D1HXH0-F1
#
_entry.id   AF-A0A3D1HXH0-F1
#
_cell.length_a   1.000
_cell.length_b   1.000
_cell.length_c   1.000
_cell.angle_alpha   90.00
_cell.angle_beta   90.00
_cell.angle_gamma   90.00
#
_symmetry.space_group_name_H-M   'P 1'
#
loop_
_entity.id
_entity.type
_entity.pdbx_description
1 polymer ?
#
loop_
_entity_poly.entity_id
_entity_poly.type
_entity_poly.pdbx_seq_one_letter_code
_entity_poly.pdbx_strand_id
1 'polypeptide(L)'
;MAEKNRFVKSENKRICFYIPTADKKALEIIAAKENRTVSEVVRNAVKKYMVIESYTDNLELIDGIVGQTVKLQLTKLEKQIAGILNRLTIISAAGYYANISAVADLLDRDRYSSFEKIERIARQKALLYADTKSFDGLKGFLDDEKIKQVQCEMVSKEYIPSGSDNFDY
;
A
#
# COMPACT_ATOMS: atom_id res chain seq x y z
N MET A 1 -25.64 -49.69 -4.85
CA MET A 1 -24.27 -50.21 -4.86
C MET A 1 -23.67 -49.96 -3.49
N ALA A 2 -23.27 -51.02 -2.79
CA ALA A 2 -22.89 -51.00 -1.38
C ALA A 2 -21.46 -50.49 -1.20
N GLU A 3 -21.30 -49.39 -0.46
CA GLU A 3 -20.00 -48.92 0.00
C GLU A 3 -19.45 -49.91 1.04
N LYS A 4 -18.41 -50.65 0.63
CA LYS A 4 -17.62 -51.49 1.52
C LYS A 4 -17.02 -50.59 2.61
N ASN A 5 -17.52 -50.73 3.83
CA ASN A 5 -16.82 -50.37 5.06
C ASN A 5 -15.42 -51.02 5.01
N ARG A 6 -14.41 -50.27 4.56
CA ARG A 6 -13.01 -50.65 4.72
C ARG A 6 -12.73 -50.60 6.20
N PHE A 7 -12.89 -51.73 6.89
CA PHE A 7 -12.35 -51.92 8.22
C PHE A 7 -10.87 -51.56 8.16
N VAL A 8 -10.52 -50.38 8.68
CA VAL A 8 -9.13 -50.00 8.89
C VAL A 8 -8.57 -51.06 9.83
N LYS A 9 -7.66 -51.89 9.32
CA LYS A 9 -7.10 -53.02 10.04
C LYS A 9 -6.35 -52.46 11.26
N SER A 10 -6.95 -52.51 12.45
CA SER A 10 -6.30 -52.02 13.67
C SER A 10 -5.37 -53.10 14.22
N GLU A 11 -4.08 -52.82 14.27
CA GLU A 11 -3.09 -53.71 14.85
C GLU A 11 -2.59 -53.13 16.18
N ASN A 12 -2.57 -53.94 17.23
CA ASN A 12 -2.07 -53.51 18.53
C ASN A 12 -0.59 -53.90 18.66
N LYS A 13 0.31 -52.96 18.43
CA LYS A 13 1.76 -53.15 18.56
C LYS A 13 2.31 -52.50 19.82
N ARG A 14 3.17 -53.23 20.54
CA ARG A 14 4.02 -52.64 21.59
C ARG A 14 5.20 -51.93 20.94
N ILE A 15 5.32 -50.62 21.21
CA ILE A 15 6.43 -49.79 20.77
C ILE A 15 7.18 -49.33 22.02
N CYS A 16 8.49 -49.63 22.08
CA CYS A 16 9.38 -49.17 23.13
C CYS A 16 10.24 -48.03 22.57
N PHE A 17 10.33 -46.92 23.28
CA PHE A 17 11.16 -45.77 22.91
C PHE A 17 11.83 -45.20 24.17
N TYR A 18 13.02 -44.63 23.99
CA TYR A 18 13.75 -44.00 25.08
C TYR A 18 13.25 -42.57 25.25
N ILE A 19 12.93 -42.20 26.49
CA ILE A 19 12.60 -40.83 26.88
C ILE A 19 13.44 -40.41 28.08
N PRO A 20 13.74 -39.11 28.20
CA PRO A 20 14.32 -38.56 29.42
C PRO A 20 13.50 -38.94 30.66
N THR A 21 14.19 -39.17 31.77
CA THR A 21 13.55 -39.56 33.04
C THR A 21 12.63 -38.48 33.59
N ALA A 22 12.89 -37.21 33.27
CA ALA A 22 12.02 -36.08 33.61
C ALA A 22 10.66 -36.17 32.90
N ASP A 23 10.66 -36.42 31.59
CA ASP A 23 9.44 -36.48 30.78
C ASP A 23 8.58 -37.69 31.13
N LYS A 24 9.21 -38.82 31.49
CA LYS A 24 8.51 -39.99 32.02
C LYS A 24 7.72 -39.63 33.29
N LYS A 25 8.35 -38.94 34.24
CA LYS A 25 7.68 -38.50 35.48
C LYS A 25 6.53 -37.53 35.18
N ALA A 26 6.73 -36.61 34.24
CA ALA A 26 5.67 -35.69 33.82
C ALA A 26 4.46 -36.44 33.24
N LEU A 27 4.68 -37.45 32.40
CA LEU A 27 3.62 -38.29 31.85
C LEU A 27 2.89 -39.09 32.94
N GLU A 28 3.60 -39.61 33.93
CA GLU A 28 2.99 -40.31 35.09
C GLU A 28 2.11 -39.38 35.92
N ILE A 29 2.55 -38.13 36.16
CA ILE A 29 1.76 -37.11 36.85
C ILE A 29 0.47 -36.78 36.07
N ILE A 30 0.57 -36.61 34.76
CA ILE A 30 -0.60 -36.33 33.89
C ILE A 30 -1.56 -37.53 33.89
N ALA A 31 -1.02 -38.75 33.78
CA ALA A 31 -1.79 -39.98 33.81
C ALA A 31 -2.54 -40.16 35.14
N ALA A 32 -1.89 -39.87 36.27
CA ALA A 32 -2.50 -39.90 37.59
C ALA A 32 -3.60 -38.83 37.73
N LYS A 33 -3.37 -37.62 37.21
CA LYS A 33 -4.36 -36.52 37.25
C LYS A 33 -5.61 -36.84 36.41
N GLU A 34 -5.44 -37.49 35.27
CA GLU A 34 -6.54 -37.84 34.36
C GLU A 34 -7.20 -39.21 34.66
N ASN A 35 -6.72 -39.95 35.67
CA ASN A 35 -7.13 -41.32 35.98
C ASN A 35 -7.01 -42.27 34.77
N ARG A 36 -5.90 -42.18 34.04
CA ARG A 36 -5.64 -42.96 32.82
C ARG A 36 -4.29 -43.65 32.87
N THR A 37 -4.07 -44.60 31.98
CA THR A 37 -2.74 -45.20 31.82
C THR A 37 -1.81 -44.26 31.03
N VAL A 38 -0.51 -44.31 31.31
CA VAL A 38 0.50 -43.55 30.55
C VAL A 38 0.41 -43.84 29.05
N SER A 39 0.12 -45.09 28.68
CA SER A 39 -0.10 -45.48 27.28
C SER A 39 -1.29 -44.79 26.63
N GLU A 40 -2.39 -44.56 27.35
CA GLU A 40 -3.56 -43.84 26.82
C GLU A 40 -3.26 -42.36 26.64
N VAL A 41 -2.54 -41.75 27.59
CA VAL A 41 -2.10 -40.36 27.49
C VAL A 41 -1.22 -40.16 26.25
N VAL A 42 -0.23 -41.03 26.06
CA VAL A 42 0.66 -40.98 24.88
C VAL A 42 -0.13 -41.20 23.59
N ARG A 43 -1.03 -42.18 23.54
CA ARG A 43 -1.89 -42.40 22.36
C ARG A 43 -2.76 -41.18 22.04
N ASN A 44 -3.33 -40.53 23.06
CA ASN A 44 -4.16 -39.35 22.88
C ASN A 44 -3.33 -38.15 22.40
N ALA A 45 -2.13 -37.97 22.95
CA ALA A 45 -1.20 -36.93 22.52
C ALA A 45 -0.79 -37.11 21.05
N VAL A 46 -0.43 -38.33 20.64
CA VAL A 46 -0.10 -38.65 19.24
C VAL A 46 -1.28 -38.40 18.32
N LYS A 47 -2.51 -38.81 18.69
CA LYS A 47 -3.71 -38.50 17.89
C LYS A 47 -3.91 -36.99 17.71
N LYS A 48 -3.74 -36.20 18.77
CA LYS A 48 -3.86 -34.74 18.68
C LYS A 48 -2.78 -34.15 17.77
N TYR A 49 -1.54 -34.63 17.87
CA TYR A 49 -0.46 -34.20 17.00
C TYR A 49 -0.74 -34.52 15.53
N MET A 50 -1.15 -35.75 15.22
CA MET A 50 -1.49 -36.14 13.84
C MET A 50 -2.62 -35.29 13.24
N VAL A 51 -3.61 -34.92 14.07
CA VAL A 51 -4.68 -34.02 13.64
C VAL A 51 -4.15 -32.62 13.37
N ILE A 52 -3.29 -32.08 14.23
CA ILE A 52 -2.66 -30.77 14.03
C ILE A 52 -1.81 -30.75 12.75
N GLU A 53 -0.98 -31.77 12.55
CA GLU A 53 -0.15 -31.94 11.35
C GLU A 53 -1.01 -32.08 10.09
N SER A 54 -2.17 -32.75 10.16
CA SER A 54 -3.10 -32.78 9.00
C SER A 54 -3.69 -31.40 8.64
N TYR A 55 -3.66 -30.44 9.55
CA TYR A 55 -4.14 -29.07 9.31
C TYR A 55 -3.03 -28.11 8.88
N THR A 56 -1.74 -28.43 9.03
CA THR A 56 -0.66 -27.51 8.64
C THR A 56 -0.68 -27.22 7.14
N ASP A 57 -0.91 -28.24 6.31
CA ASP A 57 -1.03 -28.08 4.84
C ASP A 57 -2.22 -27.18 4.47
N ASN A 58 -3.32 -27.29 5.23
CA ASN A 58 -4.50 -26.45 5.03
C ASN A 58 -4.24 -24.99 5.43
N LEU A 59 -3.43 -24.75 6.48
CA LEU A 59 -3.06 -23.40 6.91
C LEU A 59 -2.17 -22.70 5.88
N GLU A 60 -1.20 -23.39 5.29
CA GLU A 60 -0.35 -22.82 4.23
C GLU A 60 -1.15 -22.45 2.98
N LEU A 61 -2.11 -23.31 2.60
CA LEU A 61 -3.02 -23.01 1.48
C LEU A 61 -3.89 -21.78 1.76
N ILE A 62 -4.46 -21.68 2.97
CA ILE A 62 -5.30 -20.54 3.36
C ILE A 62 -4.47 -19.26 3.39
N ASP A 63 -3.27 -19.29 3.96
CA ASP A 63 -2.37 -18.14 4.01
C ASP A 63 -2.02 -17.66 2.59
N GLY A 64 -1.71 -18.58 1.68
CA GLY A 64 -1.48 -18.28 0.27
C GLY A 64 -2.67 -17.58 -0.40
N ILE A 65 -3.89 -18.08 -0.19
CA ILE A 65 -5.12 -17.50 -0.74
C ILE A 65 -5.39 -16.11 -0.15
N VAL A 66 -5.25 -15.95 1.16
CA VAL A 66 -5.45 -14.67 1.86
C VAL A 66 -4.42 -13.64 1.37
N GLY A 67 -3.14 -14.01 1.33
CA GLY A 67 -2.07 -13.14 0.84
C GLY A 67 -2.29 -12.67 -0.60
N GLN A 68 -2.70 -13.58 -1.49
CA GLN A 68 -3.06 -13.23 -2.87
C GLN A 68 -4.27 -12.28 -2.94
N THR A 69 -5.30 -12.56 -2.16
CA THR A 69 -6.54 -11.75 -2.13
C THR A 69 -6.24 -10.34 -1.64
N VAL A 70 -5.49 -10.19 -0.55
CA VAL A 70 -5.07 -8.89 -0.01
C VAL A 70 -4.26 -8.12 -1.04
N LYS A 71 -3.30 -8.79 -1.71
CA LYS A 71 -2.47 -8.15 -2.74
C LYS A 71 -3.31 -7.63 -3.91
N LEU A 72 -4.26 -8.41 -4.40
CA LEU A 72 -5.17 -7.98 -5.48
C LEU A 72 -6.02 -6.78 -5.07
N GLN A 73 -6.51 -6.75 -3.83
CA GLN A 73 -7.28 -5.62 -3.30
C GLN A 73 -6.43 -4.36 -3.18
N LEU A 74 -5.20 -4.46 -2.68
CA LEU A 74 -4.26 -3.35 -2.60
C LEU A 74 -3.98 -2.76 -3.98
N THR A 75 -3.65 -3.59 -4.96
CA THR A 75 -3.39 -3.11 -6.35
C THR A 75 -4.62 -2.46 -6.97
N LYS A 76 -5.84 -2.91 -6.64
CA LYS A 76 -7.07 -2.26 -7.11
C LYS A 76 -7.24 -0.87 -6.49
N LEU A 77 -6.99 -0.74 -5.20
CA LEU A 77 -7.06 0.54 -4.48
C LEU A 77 -6.01 1.54 -4.98
N GLU A 78 -4.77 1.09 -5.19
CA GLU A 78 -3.69 1.91 -5.76
C GLU A 78 -4.11 2.54 -7.10
N LYS A 79 -4.71 1.74 -8.01
CA LYS A 79 -5.21 2.24 -9.29
C LYS A 79 -6.34 3.26 -9.13
N GLN A 80 -7.23 3.05 -8.16
CA GLN A 80 -8.31 4.00 -7.89
C GLN A 80 -7.77 5.33 -7.35
N ILE A 81 -6.83 5.29 -6.40
CA ILE A 81 -6.19 6.49 -5.84
C ILE A 81 -5.46 7.26 -6.94
N ALA A 82 -4.69 6.58 -7.79
CA ALA A 82 -4.02 7.21 -8.92
C ALA A 82 -5.02 7.89 -9.88
N GLY A 83 -6.16 7.23 -10.16
CA GLY A 83 -7.21 7.79 -10.99
C GLY A 83 -7.88 9.03 -10.38
N ILE A 84 -8.17 9.01 -9.08
CA ILE A 84 -8.74 10.16 -8.36
C ILE A 84 -7.75 11.32 -8.30
N LEU A 85 -6.47 11.05 -8.02
CA LEU A 85 -5.43 12.07 -7.95
C LEU A 85 -5.30 12.81 -9.29
N ASN A 86 -5.26 12.08 -10.40
CA ASN A 86 -5.19 12.68 -11.74
C ASN A 86 -6.39 13.60 -12.03
N ARG A 87 -7.61 13.14 -11.70
CA ARG A 87 -8.83 13.96 -11.85
C ARG A 87 -8.77 15.22 -10.99
N LEU A 88 -8.33 15.09 -9.74
CA LEU A 88 -8.20 16.21 -8.82
C LEU A 88 -7.18 17.24 -9.33
N THR A 89 -6.04 16.79 -9.85
CA THR A 89 -5.04 17.65 -10.50
C THR A 89 -5.64 18.43 -11.66
N ILE A 90 -6.36 17.76 -12.57
CA ILE A 90 -7.00 18.41 -13.72
C ILE A 90 -8.01 19.47 -13.25
N ILE A 91 -8.86 19.12 -12.27
CA ILE A 91 -9.87 20.04 -11.71
C ILE A 91 -9.19 21.25 -11.04
N SER A 92 -8.15 21.01 -10.24
CA SER A 92 -7.40 22.07 -9.55
C SER A 92 -6.75 23.04 -10.54
N ALA A 93 -6.09 22.51 -11.58
CA ALA A 93 -5.53 23.32 -12.65
C ALA A 93 -6.62 24.11 -13.40
N ALA A 94 -7.73 23.46 -13.76
CA ALA A 94 -8.85 24.13 -14.43
C ALA A 94 -9.45 25.25 -13.58
N GLY A 95 -9.62 25.05 -12.27
CA GLY A 95 -10.08 26.09 -11.34
C GLY A 95 -9.11 27.26 -11.25
N TYR A 96 -7.80 26.99 -11.23
CA TYR A 96 -6.78 28.04 -11.25
C TYR A 96 -6.84 28.88 -12.54
N TYR A 97 -6.96 28.23 -13.71
CA TYR A 97 -7.09 28.95 -14.99
C TYR A 97 -8.42 29.68 -15.15
N ALA A 98 -9.52 29.11 -14.63
CA ALA A 98 -10.82 29.78 -14.63
C ALA A 98 -10.78 31.07 -13.80
N ASN A 99 -10.13 31.03 -12.63
CA ASN A 99 -9.95 32.22 -11.79
C ASN A 99 -9.09 33.27 -12.49
N ILE A 100 -8.01 32.84 -13.15
CA ILE A 100 -7.14 33.67 -13.97
C ILE A 100 -7.95 34.36 -15.08
N SER A 101 -8.69 33.60 -15.89
CA SER A 101 -9.51 34.13 -16.98
C SER A 101 -10.58 35.10 -16.49
N ALA A 102 -11.26 34.78 -15.39
CA ALA A 102 -12.29 35.63 -14.82
C ALA A 102 -11.72 36.96 -14.30
N VAL A 103 -10.54 36.94 -13.66
CA VAL A 103 -9.85 38.17 -13.22
C VAL A 103 -9.34 38.96 -14.41
N ALA A 104 -8.86 38.29 -15.44
CA ALA A 104 -8.37 38.92 -16.64
C ALA A 104 -9.51 39.65 -17.37
N ASP A 105 -10.67 39.03 -17.55
CA ASP A 105 -11.87 39.67 -18.13
C ASP A 105 -12.31 40.95 -17.38
N LEU A 106 -11.96 41.08 -16.09
CA LEU A 106 -12.24 42.26 -15.27
C LEU A 106 -11.14 43.35 -15.35
N LEU A 107 -9.97 43.05 -15.89
CA LEU A 107 -8.82 43.95 -16.00
C LEU A 107 -8.70 44.55 -17.42
N ASP A 108 -8.38 45.84 -17.50
CA ASP A 108 -8.25 46.57 -18.77
C ASP A 108 -7.07 46.08 -19.63
N ARG A 109 -7.20 46.13 -20.97
CA ARG A 109 -6.32 45.46 -21.97
C ARG A 109 -4.82 45.75 -21.84
N ASP A 110 -4.43 46.89 -21.27
CA ASP A 110 -3.03 47.28 -21.18
C ASP A 110 -2.23 46.52 -20.10
N ARG A 111 -2.91 45.96 -19.08
CA ARG A 111 -2.28 45.07 -18.06
C ARG A 111 -2.30 43.58 -18.46
N TYR A 112 -3.03 43.24 -19.52
CA TYR A 112 -3.22 41.87 -20.01
C TYR A 112 -1.96 41.27 -20.65
N SER A 113 -1.06 42.11 -21.19
CA SER A 113 0.17 41.66 -21.88
C SER A 113 1.19 40.97 -20.95
N SER A 114 1.20 41.33 -19.67
CA SER A 114 1.99 40.67 -18.62
C SER A 114 1.34 39.35 -18.19
N PHE A 115 0.01 39.32 -18.19
CA PHE A 115 -0.79 38.19 -17.74
C PHE A 115 -0.78 37.01 -18.72
N GLU A 116 -0.91 37.27 -20.02
CA GLU A 116 -0.84 36.23 -21.06
C GLU A 116 0.51 35.47 -21.02
N LYS A 117 1.59 36.16 -20.65
CA LYS A 117 2.92 35.55 -20.47
C LYS A 117 2.97 34.63 -19.25
N ILE A 118 2.36 35.05 -18.13
CA ILE A 118 2.27 34.26 -16.90
C ILE A 118 1.38 33.02 -17.12
N GLU A 119 0.24 33.18 -17.81
CA GLU A 119 -0.67 32.09 -18.15
C GLU A 119 0.01 31.05 -19.04
N ARG A 120 0.71 31.48 -20.10
CA ARG A 120 1.42 30.59 -21.03
C ARG A 120 2.49 29.74 -20.31
N ILE A 121 3.22 30.37 -19.39
CA ILE A 121 4.27 29.71 -18.59
C ILE A 121 3.65 28.74 -17.57
N ALA A 122 2.60 29.16 -16.87
CA ALA A 122 1.86 28.29 -15.95
C ALA A 122 1.29 27.06 -16.69
N ARG A 123 0.77 27.25 -17.91
CA ARG A 123 0.17 26.19 -18.73
C ARG A 123 1.20 25.16 -19.17
N GLN A 124 2.40 25.59 -19.54
CA GLN A 124 3.51 24.69 -19.84
C GLN A 124 3.92 23.88 -18.60
N LYS A 125 4.03 24.49 -17.42
CA LYS A 125 4.31 23.77 -16.16
C LYS A 125 3.23 22.76 -15.81
N ALA A 126 1.96 23.12 -15.99
CA ALA A 126 0.83 22.23 -15.71
C ALA A 126 0.78 21.03 -16.68
N LEU A 127 1.09 21.23 -17.96
CA LEU A 127 1.18 20.15 -18.95
C LEU A 127 2.33 19.18 -18.65
N LEU A 128 3.50 19.69 -18.25
CA LEU A 128 4.63 18.87 -17.83
C LEU A 128 4.29 18.03 -16.58
N TYR A 129 3.55 18.63 -15.63
CA TYR A 129 3.07 17.93 -14.44
C TYR A 129 2.07 16.80 -14.77
N ALA A 130 1.14 17.05 -15.69
CA ALA A 130 0.12 16.08 -16.09
C ALA A 130 0.69 14.87 -16.87
N ASP A 131 1.82 15.04 -17.56
CA ASP A 131 2.46 13.95 -18.33
C ASP A 131 3.28 12.99 -17.45
N THR A 132 3.69 13.42 -16.25
CA THR A 132 4.37 12.54 -15.28
C THR A 132 3.41 11.54 -14.62
N LYS A 133 3.39 10.31 -15.13
CA LYS A 133 2.48 9.22 -14.70
C LYS A 133 2.78 8.55 -13.34
N SER A 134 3.59 9.10 -12.44
CA SER A 134 3.90 8.44 -11.15
C SER A 134 3.99 9.41 -9.97
N PHE A 135 3.75 8.87 -8.76
CA PHE A 135 3.86 9.56 -7.46
C PHE A 135 5.28 10.13 -7.19
N ASP A 136 6.31 9.55 -7.82
CA ASP A 136 7.71 10.06 -7.83
C ASP A 136 7.91 11.30 -8.73
N GLY A 137 6.94 11.58 -9.61
CA GLY A 137 6.95 12.73 -10.51
C GLY A 137 6.95 14.08 -9.78
N LEU A 138 6.41 14.16 -8.56
CA LEU A 138 6.46 15.38 -7.73
C LEU A 138 7.89 15.72 -7.29
N LYS A 139 8.68 14.69 -6.92
CA LYS A 139 10.07 14.86 -6.50
C LYS A 139 10.97 15.19 -7.69
N GLY A 140 10.73 14.54 -8.83
CA GLY A 140 11.35 14.87 -10.11
C GLY A 140 11.01 16.29 -10.59
N PHE A 141 9.75 16.71 -10.51
CA PHE A 141 9.25 18.04 -10.92
C PHE A 141 9.87 19.19 -10.12
N LEU A 142 10.07 19.01 -8.81
CA LEU A 142 10.74 20.00 -7.96
C LEU A 142 12.24 20.12 -8.27
N ASP A 143 12.86 19.04 -8.75
CA ASP A 143 14.29 19.01 -9.10
C ASP A 143 14.61 19.23 -10.58
N ASP A 144 13.60 19.15 -11.47
CA ASP A 144 13.76 19.16 -12.92
C ASP A 144 14.39 20.47 -13.43
N GLU A 145 15.49 20.34 -14.18
CA GLU A 145 16.23 21.47 -14.77
C GLU A 145 15.33 22.37 -15.62
N LYS A 146 14.32 21.78 -16.26
CA LYS A 146 13.33 22.52 -17.07
C LYS A 146 12.47 23.46 -16.22
N ILE A 147 12.12 23.09 -15.00
CA ILE A 147 11.32 23.96 -14.12
C ILE A 147 12.17 25.04 -13.49
N LYS A 148 13.41 24.70 -13.11
CA LYS A 148 14.42 25.67 -12.68
C LYS A 148 14.69 26.70 -13.79
N GLN A 149 14.75 26.28 -15.05
CA GLN A 149 14.94 27.17 -16.20
C GLN A 149 13.74 28.12 -16.42
N VAL A 150 12.51 27.59 -16.37
CA VAL A 150 11.29 28.42 -16.45
C VAL A 150 11.16 29.34 -15.23
N GLN A 151 11.68 28.95 -14.06
CA GLN A 151 11.74 29.78 -12.86
C GLN A 151 12.81 30.88 -12.95
N CYS A 152 13.97 30.59 -13.53
CA CYS A 152 14.98 31.58 -13.88
C CYS A 152 14.48 32.59 -14.94
N GLU A 153 13.63 32.17 -15.89
CA GLU A 153 12.98 33.10 -16.83
C GLU A 153 11.97 34.03 -16.16
N MET A 154 11.34 33.61 -15.05
CA MET A 154 10.49 34.49 -14.23
C MET A 154 11.32 35.55 -13.50
N VAL A 155 12.44 35.14 -12.88
CA VAL A 155 13.31 36.04 -12.08
C VAL A 155 14.16 36.97 -12.93
N SER A 156 14.62 36.54 -14.11
CA SER A 156 15.49 37.35 -14.99
C SER A 156 14.76 38.45 -15.77
N LYS A 157 13.42 38.45 -15.81
CA LYS A 157 12.61 39.49 -16.46
C LYS A 157 12.00 40.49 -15.48
N GLU A 158 12.24 40.35 -14.17
CA GLU A 158 11.99 41.38 -13.18
C GLU A 158 13.15 42.39 -13.14
N TYR A 159 13.17 43.34 -14.08
CA TYR A 159 13.67 44.68 -13.73
C TYR A 159 12.52 45.41 -13.02
N ILE A 160 12.42 45.23 -11.71
CA ILE A 160 11.70 46.15 -10.83
C ILE A 160 12.75 47.20 -10.44
N PRO A 161 12.69 48.46 -10.91
CA PRO A 161 13.62 49.47 -10.44
C PRO A 161 13.42 49.61 -8.93
N SER A 162 14.51 49.48 -8.18
CA SER A 162 14.60 49.81 -6.77
C SER A 162 14.37 51.32 -6.61
N GLY A 163 13.12 51.74 -6.58
CA GLY A 163 12.72 53.10 -6.25
C GLY A 163 12.50 53.21 -4.75
N SER A 164 13.57 53.45 -4.01
CA SER A 164 13.47 54.36 -2.87
C SER A 164 13.05 55.71 -3.45
N ASP A 165 11.83 56.17 -3.22
CA ASP A 165 11.52 57.58 -2.96
C ASP A 165 10.03 57.78 -2.63
N ASN A 166 9.83 58.13 -1.36
CA ASN A 166 8.80 58.95 -0.73
C ASN A 166 7.37 58.94 -1.28
N PHE A 167 6.46 58.49 -0.41
CA PHE A 167 5.07 58.95 -0.38
C PHE A 167 5.04 60.48 -0.20
N ASP A 168 4.32 61.17 -1.09
CA ASP A 168 3.68 62.44 -0.78
C ASP A 168 2.35 62.56 -1.53
N TYR A 169 1.28 62.57 -0.73
CA TYR A 169 -0.15 62.86 -0.94
C TYR A 169 -0.96 62.03 -1.95
#